data_AF-A0A7J9QGA6-F1
#
_entry.id   AF-A0A7J9QGA6-F1
#
_cell.length_a   1.000
_cell.length_b   1.000
_cell.length_c   1.000
_cell.angle_alpha   90.00
_cell.angle_beta   90.00
_cell.angle_gamma   90.00
#
_symmetry.space_group_name_H-M   'P 1'
#
loop_
_entity.id
_entity.type
_entity.pdbx_description
1 polymer ?
#
loop_
_entity_poly.entity_id
_entity_poly.type
_entity_poly.pdbx_seq_one_letter_code
_entity_poly.pdbx_strand_id
1 'polypeptide(L)'
;MSENDAISRIRGIEMPDYYLDYYSNLSTETYSIFEHAAAAKSTLVDSSGIIEPKIAFDLADRVAKMHEIDIAEPLREILKINGKELSALILAKDIALGKYSLPDASIEEKLDLAVRVGLAIITEGVTIAPLQGISEVKIKKNKDGTDYLSV
;
A
#
# COMPACT_ATOMS: atom_id res chain seq x y z
N MET A 1 10.73 -17.71 -5.31
CA MET A 1 10.69 -16.87 -4.10
C MET A 1 11.22 -15.51 -4.51
N SER A 2 10.37 -14.49 -4.61
CA SER A 2 10.82 -13.19 -5.13
C SER A 2 11.73 -12.49 -4.11
N GLU A 3 12.66 -11.67 -4.58
CA GLU A 3 13.67 -10.89 -3.84
C GLU A 3 13.09 -9.82 -2.88
N ASN A 4 12.10 -10.18 -2.06
CA ASN A 4 11.50 -9.34 -1.01
C ASN A 4 11.76 -9.95 0.38
N ASP A 5 12.96 -10.48 0.58
CA ASP A 5 13.39 -10.95 1.90
C ASP A 5 13.65 -9.74 2.81
N ALA A 6 13.19 -9.77 4.06
CA ALA A 6 13.43 -8.70 5.02
C ALA A 6 14.93 -8.41 5.16
N ILE A 7 15.74 -9.46 5.01
CA ILE A 7 17.21 -9.39 5.05
C ILE A 7 17.76 -8.53 3.92
N SER A 8 17.18 -8.57 2.71
CA SER A 8 17.63 -7.71 1.60
C SER A 8 17.38 -6.24 1.88
N ARG A 9 16.30 -5.92 2.61
CA ARG A 9 15.90 -4.55 2.98
C ARG A 9 16.80 -3.94 4.05
N ILE A 10 17.34 -4.74 4.96
CA ILE A 10 18.19 -4.25 6.06
C ILE A 10 19.70 -4.35 5.77
N ARG A 11 20.11 -5.05 4.71
CA ARG A 11 21.52 -5.31 4.37
C ARG A 11 22.40 -4.06 4.22
N GLY A 12 21.81 -2.93 3.87
CA GLY A 12 22.51 -1.65 3.65
C GLY A 12 22.44 -0.67 4.82
N ILE A 13 21.84 -1.07 5.96
CA ILE A 13 21.68 -0.20 7.12
C ILE A 13 22.81 -0.50 8.10
N GLU A 14 23.57 0.53 8.47
CA GLU A 14 24.62 0.40 9.48
C GLU A 14 23.98 0.13 10.84
N MET A 15 24.19 -1.08 11.36
CA MET A 15 23.66 -1.51 12.65
C MET A 15 24.60 -2.54 13.30
N PRO A 16 24.57 -2.66 14.65
CA PRO A 16 25.25 -3.76 15.34
C PRO A 16 24.78 -5.14 14.87
N ASP A 17 25.69 -6.12 14.86
CA ASP A 17 25.41 -7.50 14.40
C ASP A 17 24.22 -8.14 15.11
N TYR A 18 24.06 -7.88 16.42
CA TYR A 18 22.94 -8.44 17.19
C TYR A 18 21.55 -7.95 16.71
N TYR A 19 21.46 -6.75 16.13
CA TYR A 19 20.21 -6.28 15.52
C TYR A 19 19.95 -6.98 14.20
N LEU A 20 20.99 -7.22 13.39
CA LEU A 20 20.87 -7.96 12.14
C LEU A 20 20.37 -9.38 12.41
N ASP A 21 20.94 -10.06 13.41
CA ASP A 21 20.51 -11.39 13.84
C ASP A 21 19.06 -11.38 14.33
N TYR A 22 18.69 -10.38 15.15
CA TYR A 22 17.33 -10.23 15.66
C TYR A 22 16.30 -10.09 14.52
N TYR A 23 16.52 -9.18 13.57
CA TYR A 23 15.60 -8.99 12.45
C TYR A 23 15.59 -10.19 11.50
N SER A 24 16.73 -10.85 11.29
CA SER A 24 16.82 -12.06 10.47
C SER A 24 16.01 -13.21 11.07
N ASN A 25 16.07 -13.39 12.40
CA ASN A 25 15.29 -14.39 13.11
C ASN A 25 13.79 -14.09 13.02
N LEU A 26 13.37 -12.85 13.29
CA LEU A 26 11.97 -12.45 13.15
C LEU A 26 11.43 -12.69 11.73
N SER A 27 12.22 -12.34 10.71
CA SER A 27 11.85 -12.58 9.31
C SER A 27 11.66 -14.08 9.05
N THR A 28 12.66 -14.88 9.41
CA THR A 28 12.66 -16.34 9.17
C THR A 28 11.47 -17.01 9.83
N GLU A 29 11.19 -16.69 11.11
CA GLU A 29 10.05 -17.24 11.83
C GLU A 29 8.71 -16.79 11.22
N THR A 30 8.60 -15.51 10.84
CA THR A 30 7.39 -14.97 10.20
C THR A 30 7.09 -15.68 8.89
N TYR A 31 8.09 -15.90 8.04
CA TYR A 31 7.91 -16.62 6.77
C TYR A 31 7.59 -18.10 6.99
N SER A 32 8.22 -18.75 7.97
CA SER A 32 7.87 -20.12 8.34
C SER A 32 6.40 -20.23 8.77
N ILE A 33 5.90 -19.32 9.61
CA ILE A 33 4.48 -19.28 10.00
C ILE A 33 3.59 -19.04 8.78
N PHE A 34 3.98 -18.12 7.89
CA PHE A 34 3.23 -17.80 6.67
C PHE A 34 3.10 -19.03 5.75
N GLU A 35 4.16 -19.81 5.57
CA GLU A 35 4.15 -21.04 4.77
C GLU A 35 3.23 -22.11 5.36
N HIS A 36 3.28 -22.35 6.67
CA HIS A 36 2.36 -23.27 7.34
C HIS A 36 0.90 -22.84 7.18
N ALA A 37 0.63 -21.54 7.33
CA ALA A 37 -0.71 -21.00 7.15
C ALA A 37 -1.17 -21.12 5.68
N ALA A 38 -0.28 -20.89 4.71
CA ALA A 38 -0.59 -21.05 3.29
C ALA A 38 -0.92 -22.52 2.95
N ALA A 39 -0.17 -23.47 3.49
CA ALA A 39 -0.47 -24.90 3.36
C ALA A 39 -1.86 -25.23 3.93
N ALA A 40 -2.20 -24.72 5.11
CA ALA A 40 -3.53 -24.90 5.70
C ALA A 40 -4.63 -24.29 4.82
N LYS A 41 -4.48 -23.03 4.37
CA LYS A 41 -5.48 -22.36 3.52
C LYS A 41 -5.68 -23.02 2.16
N SER A 42 -4.64 -23.64 1.60
CA SER A 42 -4.74 -24.36 0.33
C SER A 42 -5.68 -25.58 0.38
N THR A 43 -6.09 -26.02 1.56
CA THR A 43 -7.12 -27.06 1.74
C THR A 43 -8.55 -26.59 1.42
N LEU A 44 -8.75 -25.28 1.26
CA LEU A 44 -10.05 -24.64 0.95
C LEU A 44 -11.16 -24.89 2.00
N VAL A 45 -10.77 -25.16 3.25
CA VAL A 45 -11.70 -25.32 4.38
C VAL A 45 -12.13 -23.96 4.96
N ASP A 46 -11.36 -22.90 4.72
CA ASP A 46 -11.64 -21.53 5.12
C ASP A 46 -12.35 -20.72 4.01
N SER A 47 -12.73 -19.47 4.32
CA SER A 47 -13.35 -18.52 3.38
C SER A 47 -12.49 -18.16 2.16
N SER A 48 -11.18 -18.42 2.21
CA SER A 48 -10.23 -18.13 1.14
C SER A 48 -9.14 -19.20 1.05
N GLY A 49 -8.69 -19.50 -0.17
CA GLY A 49 -7.60 -20.43 -0.43
C GLY A 49 -6.19 -19.83 -0.30
N ILE A 50 -6.11 -18.56 0.08
CA ILE A 50 -4.88 -17.77 0.14
C ILE A 50 -4.79 -17.02 1.46
N ILE A 51 -3.57 -16.70 1.89
CA ILE A 51 -3.36 -15.86 3.06
C ILE A 51 -3.81 -14.43 2.78
N GLU A 52 -4.67 -13.90 3.64
CA GLU A 52 -5.26 -12.57 3.50
C GLU A 52 -4.32 -11.46 4.04
N PRO A 53 -3.68 -11.61 5.23
CA PRO A 53 -2.70 -10.64 5.68
C PRO A 53 -1.45 -10.65 4.79
N LYS A 54 -1.09 -9.47 4.25
CA LYS A 54 0.13 -9.29 3.46
C LYS A 54 1.26 -8.83 4.37
N ILE A 55 2.42 -9.48 4.29
CA ILE A 55 3.64 -9.01 4.97
C ILE A 55 4.07 -7.69 4.32
N ALA A 56 4.34 -6.65 5.10
CA ALA A 56 4.80 -5.34 4.64
C ALA A 56 5.93 -4.84 5.54
N PHE A 57 6.96 -4.22 4.94
CA PHE A 57 8.16 -3.82 5.69
C PHE A 57 8.20 -2.34 6.07
N ASP A 58 7.59 -1.48 5.26
CA ASP A 58 7.62 -0.04 5.45
C ASP A 58 6.29 0.59 5.03
N LEU A 59 6.23 1.92 5.15
CA LEU A 59 5.07 2.71 4.76
C LEU A 59 4.67 2.44 3.30
N ALA A 60 5.65 2.43 2.39
CA ALA A 60 5.37 2.32 0.97
C ALA A 60 4.81 0.94 0.60
N ASP A 61 5.33 -0.12 1.22
CA ASP A 61 4.79 -1.47 1.12
C ASP A 61 3.37 -1.55 1.66
N ARG A 62 3.10 -0.97 2.83
CA ARG A 62 1.76 -0.97 3.43
C ARG A 62 0.75 -0.33 2.48
N VAL A 63 1.03 0.86 1.96
CA VAL A 63 0.13 1.60 1.07
C VAL A 63 -0.08 0.85 -0.25
N ALA A 64 0.99 0.34 -0.86
CA ALA A 64 0.91 -0.42 -2.12
C ALA A 64 0.09 -1.72 -1.97
N LYS A 65 0.36 -2.50 -0.92
CA LYS A 65 -0.32 -3.77 -0.65
C LYS A 65 -1.78 -3.58 -0.23
N MET A 66 -2.08 -2.48 0.46
CA MET A 66 -3.43 -2.08 0.87
C MET A 66 -4.34 -1.80 -0.33
N HIS A 67 -3.81 -1.15 -1.37
CA HIS A 67 -4.57 -0.75 -2.56
C HIS A 67 -4.31 -1.62 -3.80
N GLU A 68 -3.44 -2.62 -3.69
CA GLU A 68 -3.10 -3.56 -4.78
C GLU A 68 -2.54 -2.87 -6.03
N ILE A 69 -1.71 -1.85 -5.81
CA ILE A 69 -1.09 -1.05 -6.88
C ILE A 69 0.43 -1.01 -6.73
N ASP A 70 1.14 -0.99 -7.86
CA ASP A 70 2.60 -0.98 -7.90
C ASP A 70 3.17 0.44 -7.71
N ILE A 71 3.13 0.91 -6.46
CA ILE A 71 3.61 2.25 -6.08
C ILE A 71 4.67 2.23 -4.98
N ALA A 72 5.08 1.04 -4.51
CA ALA A 72 5.98 0.95 -3.36
C ALA A 72 7.33 1.64 -3.65
N GLU A 73 7.96 1.34 -4.79
CA GLU A 73 9.24 1.97 -5.13
C GLU A 73 9.11 3.46 -5.50
N PRO A 74 8.13 3.88 -6.33
CA PRO A 74 7.89 5.30 -6.57
C PRO A 74 7.66 6.11 -5.29
N LEU A 75 6.86 5.57 -4.36
CA LEU A 75 6.57 6.24 -3.09
C LEU A 75 7.83 6.34 -2.21
N ARG A 76 8.68 5.31 -2.16
CA ARG A 76 9.98 5.39 -1.45
C ARG A 76 10.87 6.50 -2.01
N GLU A 77 11.00 6.59 -3.33
CA GLU A 77 11.82 7.62 -3.95
C GLU A 77 11.30 9.04 -3.66
N ILE A 78 9.98 9.23 -3.67
CA ILE A 78 9.37 10.51 -3.31
C ILE A 78 9.62 10.84 -1.83
N LEU A 79 9.46 9.86 -0.92
CA LEU A 79 9.66 10.02 0.52
C LEU A 79 11.12 10.29 0.92
N LYS A 80 12.11 9.83 0.13
CA LYS A 80 13.53 10.14 0.37
C LYS A 80 13.83 11.62 0.21
N ILE A 81 13.09 12.31 -0.65
CA ILE A 81 13.33 13.71 -1.04
C ILE A 81 12.37 14.66 -0.32
N ASN A 82 11.15 14.20 -0.05
CA ASN A 82 10.04 15.03 0.44
C ASN A 82 9.49 14.54 1.77
N GLY A 83 8.87 15.44 2.52
CA GLY A 83 8.06 15.05 3.69
C GLY A 83 6.84 14.22 3.28
N LYS A 84 6.22 13.56 4.27
CA LYS A 84 5.05 12.68 4.09
C LYS A 84 3.89 13.39 3.41
N GLU A 85 3.63 14.64 3.80
CA GLU A 85 2.52 15.46 3.34
C GLU A 85 2.65 15.79 1.86
N LEU A 86 3.83 16.24 1.45
CA LEU A 86 4.10 16.55 0.05
C LEU A 86 4.15 15.29 -0.81
N SER A 87 4.69 14.19 -0.28
CA SER A 87 4.73 12.89 -0.96
C SER A 87 3.32 12.37 -1.27
N ALA A 88 2.39 12.51 -0.32
CA ALA A 88 0.99 12.15 -0.51
C ALA A 88 0.34 12.94 -1.66
N LEU A 89 0.57 14.26 -1.72
CA LEU A 89 0.03 15.12 -2.78
C LEU A 89 0.62 14.78 -4.16
N ILE A 90 1.92 14.54 -4.24
CA ILE A 90 2.59 14.18 -5.50
C ILE A 90 2.02 12.87 -6.04
N LEU A 91 1.94 11.83 -5.19
CA LEU A 91 1.48 10.53 -5.64
C LEU A 91 -0.02 10.53 -5.96
N ALA A 92 -0.84 11.21 -5.15
CA ALA A 92 -2.28 11.36 -5.43
C ALA A 92 -2.51 12.08 -6.78
N LYS A 93 -1.72 13.12 -7.08
CA LYS A 93 -1.78 13.80 -8.38
C LYS A 93 -1.41 12.84 -9.53
N ASP A 94 -0.32 12.11 -9.41
CA ASP A 94 0.11 11.14 -10.43
C ASP A 94 -0.96 10.08 -10.70
N ILE A 95 -1.62 9.58 -9.65
CA ILE A 95 -2.73 8.62 -9.75
C ILE A 95 -3.94 9.27 -10.43
N ALA A 96 -4.33 10.49 -10.03
CA ALA A 96 -5.45 11.19 -10.63
C ALA A 96 -5.24 11.49 -12.13
N LEU A 97 -3.98 11.69 -12.55
CA LEU A 97 -3.58 11.83 -13.96
C LEU A 97 -3.54 10.49 -14.71
N GLY A 98 -3.77 9.37 -14.03
CA GLY A 98 -3.88 8.04 -14.62
C GLY A 98 -2.56 7.27 -14.75
N LYS A 99 -1.46 7.72 -14.12
CA LYS A 99 -0.14 7.09 -14.24
C LYS A 99 -0.09 5.64 -13.74
N TYR A 100 -0.95 5.30 -12.77
CA TYR A 100 -1.02 3.97 -12.14
C TYR A 100 -2.40 3.31 -12.33
N SER A 101 -3.15 3.76 -13.33
CA SER A 101 -4.51 3.27 -13.57
C SER A 101 -4.57 2.38 -14.80
N LEU A 102 -5.57 1.51 -14.86
CA LEU A 102 -5.85 0.74 -16.06
C LEU A 102 -6.20 1.67 -17.24
N PRO A 103 -5.93 1.27 -18.50
CA PRO A 103 -6.18 2.10 -19.67
C PRO A 103 -7.64 2.57 -19.81
N ASP A 104 -8.58 1.75 -19.36
CA ASP A 104 -10.03 1.96 -19.40
C ASP A 104 -10.60 2.55 -18.09
N ALA A 105 -9.76 2.85 -17.11
CA ALA A 105 -10.21 3.42 -15.84
C ALA A 105 -10.87 4.80 -16.05
N SER A 106 -12.09 4.92 -15.53
CA SER A 106 -12.86 6.15 -15.47
C SER A 106 -12.18 7.21 -14.61
N ILE A 107 -12.60 8.46 -14.79
CA ILE A 107 -12.10 9.56 -13.95
C ILE A 107 -12.47 9.37 -12.47
N GLU A 108 -13.64 8.79 -12.17
CA GLU A 108 -14.06 8.52 -10.79
C GLU A 108 -13.17 7.46 -10.13
N GLU A 109 -12.83 6.38 -10.83
CA GLU A 109 -11.92 5.33 -10.31
C GLU A 109 -10.52 5.89 -10.03
N LYS A 110 -10.01 6.77 -10.91
CA LYS A 110 -8.74 7.46 -10.71
C LYS A 110 -8.76 8.35 -9.48
N LEU A 111 -9.86 9.10 -9.29
CA LEU A 111 -10.02 10.01 -8.16
C LEU A 111 -10.23 9.25 -6.83
N ASP A 112 -11.02 8.19 -6.83
CA ASP A 112 -11.21 7.32 -5.66
C ASP A 112 -9.87 6.75 -5.18
N LEU A 113 -9.10 6.17 -6.10
CA LEU A 113 -7.78 5.65 -5.79
C LEU A 113 -6.82 6.75 -5.29
N ALA A 114 -6.82 7.92 -5.93
CA ALA A 114 -5.97 9.04 -5.53
C ALA A 114 -6.27 9.53 -4.11
N VAL A 115 -7.56 9.66 -3.76
CA VAL A 115 -8.00 10.07 -2.42
C VAL A 115 -7.58 9.03 -1.38
N ARG A 116 -7.84 7.74 -1.65
CA ARG A 116 -7.51 6.66 -0.72
C ARG A 116 -6.01 6.53 -0.49
N VAL A 117 -5.21 6.53 -1.56
CA VAL A 117 -3.75 6.43 -1.46
C VAL A 117 -3.16 7.66 -0.76
N GLY A 118 -3.63 8.86 -1.10
CA GLY A 118 -3.19 10.08 -0.41
C GLY A 118 -3.48 10.03 1.09
N LEU A 119 -4.70 9.61 1.47
CA LEU A 119 -5.08 9.44 2.87
C LEU A 119 -4.27 8.34 3.57
N ALA A 120 -4.01 7.23 2.90
CA ALA A 120 -3.20 6.13 3.42
C ALA A 120 -1.77 6.60 3.73
N ILE A 121 -1.16 7.41 2.87
CA ILE A 121 0.18 7.96 3.11
C ILE A 121 0.18 8.88 4.35
N ILE A 122 -0.77 9.82 4.43
CA ILE A 122 -0.86 10.77 5.56
C ILE A 122 -1.03 10.05 6.90
N THR A 123 -1.86 9.01 6.90
CA THR A 123 -2.16 8.17 8.08
C THR A 123 -1.18 7.01 8.24
N GLU A 124 -0.04 7.04 7.55
CA GLU A 124 1.06 6.08 7.63
C GLU A 124 0.67 4.61 7.32
N GLY A 125 -0.47 4.40 6.67
CA GLY A 125 -1.02 3.09 6.37
C GLY A 125 -1.31 2.26 7.61
N VAL A 126 -1.52 2.91 8.77
CA VAL A 126 -1.85 2.23 10.05
C VAL A 126 -3.33 2.26 10.38
N THR A 127 -4.12 3.08 9.68
CA THR A 127 -5.57 3.22 9.90
C THR A 127 -6.37 2.51 8.83
N ILE A 128 -7.61 2.16 9.17
CA ILE A 128 -8.55 1.52 8.24
C ILE A 128 -9.33 2.52 7.37
N ALA A 129 -9.20 3.82 7.65
CA ALA A 129 -9.97 4.87 6.98
C ALA A 129 -9.86 4.85 5.43
N PRO A 130 -8.68 4.62 4.82
CA PRO A 130 -8.56 4.50 3.36
C PRO A 130 -9.30 3.31 2.75
N LEU A 131 -9.56 2.26 3.52
CA LEU A 131 -10.26 1.06 3.06
C LEU A 131 -11.76 1.12 3.34
N GLN A 132 -12.14 1.48 4.58
CA GLN A 132 -13.52 1.35 5.06
C GLN A 132 -14.16 2.68 5.49
N GLY A 133 -13.37 3.74 5.67
CA GLY A 133 -13.88 5.05 6.10
C GLY A 133 -14.47 5.88 4.97
N ILE A 134 -14.09 5.60 3.73
CA ILE A 134 -14.61 6.26 2.52
C ILE A 134 -15.56 5.30 1.81
N SER A 135 -16.84 5.66 1.73
CA SER A 135 -17.85 4.85 1.05
C SER A 135 -17.67 4.92 -0.47
N GLU A 136 -17.63 6.13 -1.03
CA GLU A 136 -17.46 6.33 -2.47
C GLU A 136 -16.88 7.73 -2.76
N VAL A 137 -16.15 7.85 -3.87
CA VAL A 137 -15.78 9.15 -4.43
C VAL A 137 -16.53 9.33 -5.75
N LYS A 138 -17.30 10.42 -5.86
CA LYS A 138 -18.19 10.70 -6.99
C LYS A 138 -18.05 12.11 -7.53
N ILE A 139 -18.18 12.27 -8.85
CA ILE A 139 -18.33 13.57 -9.49
C ILE A 139 -19.82 13.93 -9.52
N LYS A 140 -20.17 15.02 -8.88
CA LYS A 140 -21.55 15.54 -8.82
C LYS A 140 -21.62 16.94 -9.42
N LYS A 141 -22.83 17.41 -9.68
CA LYS A 141 -23.11 18.72 -10.29
C LYS A 141 -23.54 19.73 -9.25
N ASN A 142 -22.93 20.91 -9.27
CA ASN A 142 -23.40 22.10 -8.57
C ASN A 142 -24.71 22.61 -9.18
N LYS A 143 -25.38 23.54 -8.48
CA LYS A 143 -26.62 24.18 -8.99
C LYS A 143 -26.41 24.95 -10.31
N ASP A 144 -25.20 25.42 -10.56
CA ASP A 144 -24.80 26.12 -11.79
C ASP A 144 -24.37 25.16 -12.92
N GLY A 145 -24.43 23.83 -12.70
CA GLY A 145 -24.05 22.81 -13.66
C GLY A 145 -22.54 22.48 -13.72
N THR A 146 -21.70 23.12 -12.91
CA THR A 146 -20.27 22.79 -12.80
C THR A 146 -20.05 21.49 -12.01
N ASP A 147 -18.93 20.81 -12.26
CA ASP A 147 -18.57 19.57 -11.56
C ASP A 147 -17.87 19.84 -10.22
N TYR A 148 -18.15 19.01 -9.22
CA TYR A 148 -17.41 18.94 -7.96
C TYR A 148 -17.21 17.50 -7.50
N LEU A 149 -16.19 17.29 -6.67
CA LEU A 149 -15.90 15.98 -6.08
C LEU A 149 -16.62 15.82 -4.74
N SER A 150 -17.36 14.73 -4.59
CA SER A 150 -18.01 14.29 -3.35
C SER A 150 -17.28 13.07 -2.81
N VAL A 151 -16.97 13.08 -1.51
CA VAL A 151 -16.42 11.95 -0.74
C VAL A 151 -17.45 11.52 0.30
#